data_AF-A0A7S3I0C1-F1
#
_entry.id   AF-A0A7S3I0C1-F1
#
_cell.length_a   1.000
_cell.length_b   1.000
_cell.length_c   1.000
_cell.angle_alpha   90.00
_cell.angle_beta   90.00
_cell.angle_gamma   90.00
#
_symmetry.space_group_name_H-M   'P 1'
#
loop_
_entity.id
_entity.type
_entity.pdbx_description
1 polymer ?
#
loop_
_entity_poly.entity_id
_entity_poly.type
_entity_poly.pdbx_seq_one_letter_code
_entity_poly.pdbx_strand_id
1 'polypeptide(L)'
;KMSGNSKAAGKTKKDDDLIEVVEEENTFEFSPGINNDEVAVTKPGPLARERRTRGPGGRAVTSPDEQFFDIVPMKKVCQFCQLEVVTYVEHEVNKFFGVICLFSFILLGLLNFLILPLVFFLTKNAVHRCSRCLQKMGEKSCFGLPDDFNAPIWHFRLGKCSIVTARVYAIIVLILGAIGCGFYVYMRPSFEMHQNPLTHHNLDAHRINTSWADFLQDCGGEQVIENFVHTKMVFNDKYENNIVSWSGYFAEVKEKQ
;
A
#
# COMPACT_ATOMS: atom_id res chain seq x y z
N LYS A 1 85.93 3.66 -3.04
CA LYS A 1 86.06 4.75 -4.04
C LYS A 1 84.65 5.26 -4.35
N MET A 2 84.43 6.56 -4.10
CA MET A 2 83.47 7.49 -4.72
C MET A 2 81.96 7.13 -4.65
N SER A 3 81.15 7.88 -3.90
CA SER A 3 80.70 9.29 -4.07
C SER A 3 79.63 9.43 -5.16
N GLY A 4 78.39 9.76 -4.76
CA GLY A 4 77.72 11.04 -5.10
C GLY A 4 76.58 10.75 -6.10
N ASN A 5 75.41 11.38 -6.18
CA ASN A 5 74.93 12.72 -5.83
C ASN A 5 73.36 12.66 -5.90
N SER A 6 72.59 13.05 -4.89
CA SER A 6 71.83 14.32 -4.74
C SER A 6 70.88 14.79 -5.88
N LYS A 7 69.60 14.95 -5.51
CA LYS A 7 68.66 16.12 -5.73
C LYS A 7 68.26 16.49 -7.18
N ALA A 8 67.08 17.03 -7.52
CA ALA A 8 65.85 17.44 -6.84
C ALA A 8 64.79 17.91 -7.89
N ALA A 9 63.56 18.12 -7.41
CA ALA A 9 62.56 19.13 -7.83
C ALA A 9 61.63 18.78 -9.02
N GLY A 10 60.32 19.07 -9.00
CA GLY A 10 59.47 19.73 -8.00
C GLY A 10 58.05 19.99 -8.53
N LYS A 11 57.26 20.73 -7.74
CA LYS A 11 56.04 21.53 -8.06
C LYS A 11 54.75 20.78 -8.43
N THR A 12 53.79 20.70 -7.49
CA THR A 12 52.62 21.59 -7.28
C THR A 12 51.54 21.49 -8.36
N LYS A 13 50.30 21.20 -7.92
CA LYS A 13 49.02 21.84 -8.27
C LYS A 13 47.92 20.80 -8.59
N LYS A 14 46.89 20.76 -7.74
CA LYS A 14 45.52 20.31 -8.05
C LYS A 14 44.68 20.65 -6.81
N ASP A 15 44.12 21.85 -6.74
CA ASP A 15 42.78 22.21 -7.22
C ASP A 15 41.72 21.53 -6.33
N ASP A 16 41.28 22.30 -5.33
CA ASP A 16 40.12 22.05 -4.48
C ASP A 16 38.86 22.26 -5.32
N ASP A 17 38.17 21.17 -5.69
CA ASP A 17 36.78 21.21 -6.14
C ASP A 17 35.90 20.71 -5.00
N LEU A 18 35.22 21.66 -4.35
CA LEU A 18 34.03 21.43 -3.54
C LEU A 18 32.94 20.88 -4.46
N ILE A 19 32.53 19.62 -4.26
CA ILE A 19 31.29 19.09 -4.82
C ILE A 19 30.21 19.23 -3.73
N GLU A 20 29.35 20.23 -3.93
CA GLU A 20 28.09 20.41 -3.23
C GLU A 20 27.09 19.41 -3.81
N VAL A 21 26.75 18.35 -3.07
CA VAL A 21 25.70 17.40 -3.45
C VAL A 21 24.36 17.99 -3.01
N VAL A 22 23.64 18.56 -3.96
CA VAL A 22 22.23 18.94 -3.82
C VAL A 22 21.39 17.71 -4.14
N GLU A 23 20.72 17.12 -3.14
CA GLU A 23 19.66 16.13 -3.34
C GLU A 23 18.38 16.84 -3.77
N GLU A 24 18.00 16.71 -5.05
CA GLU A 24 16.65 17.05 -5.53
C GLU A 24 15.69 15.89 -5.23
N GLU A 25 14.80 16.07 -4.26
CA GLU A 25 13.63 15.22 -4.07
C GLU A 25 12.61 15.49 -5.19
N ASN A 26 12.64 14.65 -6.25
CA ASN A 26 11.60 14.63 -7.27
C ASN A 26 10.30 14.04 -6.69
N THR A 27 9.37 14.92 -6.34
CA THR A 27 8.00 14.59 -5.97
C THR A 27 7.19 14.31 -7.24
N PHE A 28 6.85 13.03 -7.45
CA PHE A 28 6.03 12.58 -8.58
C PHE A 28 4.55 12.58 -8.16
N GLU A 29 3.82 13.65 -8.49
CA GLU A 29 2.37 13.71 -8.31
C GLU A 29 1.65 12.92 -9.42
N PHE A 30 0.88 11.92 -9.03
CA PHE A 30 -0.02 11.17 -9.92
C PHE A 30 -1.44 11.75 -9.81
N SER A 31 -1.84 12.55 -10.81
CA SER A 31 -3.24 12.97 -11.00
C SER A 31 -3.99 11.97 -11.88
N PRO A 32 -5.09 11.34 -11.44
CA PRO A 32 -6.00 10.67 -12.36
C PRO A 32 -6.92 11.69 -13.02
N GLY A 33 -6.68 11.89 -14.33
CA GLY A 33 -7.52 12.71 -15.20
C GLY A 33 -8.96 12.21 -15.26
N ILE A 34 -9.88 13.12 -14.95
CA ILE A 34 -11.32 12.97 -15.18
C ILE A 34 -11.56 13.28 -16.66
N ASN A 35 -11.74 12.25 -17.49
CA ASN A 35 -12.28 12.42 -18.83
C ASN A 35 -13.80 12.57 -18.72
N ASN A 36 -14.25 13.82 -18.75
CA ASN A 36 -15.60 14.20 -19.12
C ASN A 36 -15.69 14.10 -20.65
N ASP A 37 -16.25 13.01 -21.17
CA ASP A 37 -16.68 12.99 -22.57
C ASP A 37 -18.11 13.52 -22.67
N GLU A 38 -18.16 14.64 -23.37
CA GLU A 38 -19.27 15.49 -23.69
C GLU A 38 -20.07 14.91 -24.88
N VAL A 39 -21.37 14.73 -24.66
CA VAL A 39 -22.48 15.00 -25.61
C VAL A 39 -22.56 14.22 -26.94
N ALA A 40 -23.70 13.53 -27.09
CA ALA A 40 -24.49 13.59 -28.33
C ALA A 40 -25.99 13.60 -28.01
N VAL A 41 -26.55 14.81 -27.85
CA VAL A 41 -27.99 15.07 -27.81
C VAL A 41 -28.52 15.01 -29.24
N THR A 42 -29.15 13.90 -29.62
CA THR A 42 -29.95 13.83 -30.85
C THR A 42 -31.35 14.38 -30.61
N LYS A 43 -31.72 15.38 -31.42
CA LYS A 43 -33.01 16.09 -31.45
C LYS A 43 -34.23 15.15 -31.58
N PRO A 44 -35.39 15.48 -31.00
CA PRO A 44 -36.63 14.76 -31.22
C PRO A 44 -37.28 15.14 -32.57
N GLY A 45 -37.57 14.12 -33.40
CA GLY A 45 -38.47 14.22 -34.56
C GLY A 45 -39.95 14.10 -34.15
N PRO A 46 -40.89 14.57 -34.99
CA PRO A 46 -42.23 14.91 -34.54
C PRO A 46 -43.23 13.74 -34.56
N LEU A 47 -44.08 13.74 -33.53
CA LEU A 47 -45.51 13.38 -33.51
C LEU A 47 -45.94 12.08 -34.25
N ALA A 48 -45.91 10.97 -33.52
CA ALA A 48 -46.84 9.87 -33.73
C ALA A 48 -47.92 9.90 -32.64
N ARG A 49 -49.12 10.27 -33.06
CA ARG A 49 -50.37 10.30 -32.29
C ARG A 49 -50.85 8.87 -32.06
N GLU A 50 -50.38 8.21 -31.00
CA GLU A 50 -50.89 6.90 -30.59
C GLU A 50 -52.15 7.05 -29.72
N ARG A 51 -53.19 6.29 -30.08
CA ARG A 51 -54.54 6.37 -29.53
C ARG A 51 -54.60 5.96 -28.05
N ARG A 52 -55.25 6.82 -27.28
CA ARG A 52 -55.86 6.58 -25.98
C ARG A 52 -56.84 5.40 -26.04
N THR A 53 -56.46 4.23 -25.54
CA THR A 53 -57.41 3.21 -25.05
C THR A 53 -57.47 3.27 -23.52
N ARG A 54 -58.55 3.86 -23.00
CA ARG A 54 -58.95 3.73 -21.59
C ARG A 54 -59.44 2.30 -21.37
N GLY A 55 -58.70 1.52 -20.58
CA GLY A 55 -59.25 0.37 -19.87
C GLY A 55 -59.69 0.82 -18.46
N PRO A 56 -60.84 0.35 -17.93
CA PRO A 56 -61.28 0.67 -16.57
C PRO A 56 -60.69 -0.33 -15.57
N GLY A 57 -60.43 0.16 -14.34
CA GLY A 57 -60.45 -0.68 -13.14
C GLY A 57 -59.24 -1.59 -12.91
N GLY A 58 -58.33 -1.14 -12.04
CA GLY A 58 -57.27 -1.98 -11.51
C GLY A 58 -56.42 -1.19 -10.53
N ARG A 59 -56.96 -0.92 -9.35
CA ARG A 59 -56.21 -0.39 -8.21
C ARG A 59 -55.26 -1.50 -7.76
N ALA A 60 -54.10 -1.59 -8.39
CA ALA A 60 -53.00 -2.40 -7.91
C ALA A 60 -52.46 -1.72 -6.65
N VAL A 61 -53.02 -2.10 -5.50
CA VAL A 61 -52.27 -2.10 -4.25
C VAL A 61 -51.18 -3.14 -4.47
N THR A 62 -50.05 -2.74 -5.04
CA THR A 62 -48.83 -3.53 -4.95
C THR A 62 -48.47 -3.55 -3.47
N SER A 63 -48.40 -4.76 -2.92
CA SER A 63 -47.60 -5.09 -1.75
C SER A 63 -46.25 -4.34 -1.78
N PRO A 64 -45.55 -4.19 -0.64
CA PRO A 64 -44.15 -3.79 -0.65
C PRO A 64 -43.34 -4.95 -1.24
N ASP A 65 -43.51 -5.20 -2.54
CA ASP A 65 -42.70 -6.08 -3.34
C ASP A 65 -41.31 -5.47 -3.30
N GLU A 66 -40.35 -6.19 -2.72
CA GLU A 66 -38.93 -5.90 -2.83
C GLU A 66 -38.63 -5.57 -4.29
N GLN A 67 -38.53 -4.29 -4.57
CA GLN A 67 -38.32 -3.80 -5.91
C GLN A 67 -36.93 -4.27 -6.31
N PHE A 68 -36.86 -5.33 -7.12
CA PHE A 68 -35.60 -5.86 -7.62
C PHE A 68 -34.96 -4.78 -8.50
N PHE A 69 -34.01 -4.04 -7.91
CA PHE A 69 -33.11 -3.17 -8.65
C PHE A 69 -32.04 -4.07 -9.25
N ASP A 70 -31.67 -3.82 -10.50
CA ASP A 70 -30.61 -4.58 -11.15
C ASP A 70 -29.44 -3.66 -11.48
N ILE A 71 -28.25 -4.21 -11.71
CA ILE A 71 -27.03 -3.40 -11.93
C ILE A 71 -27.16 -2.54 -13.22
N VAL A 72 -28.16 -2.83 -14.04
CA VAL A 72 -28.46 -2.15 -15.31
C VAL A 72 -29.50 -1.04 -15.09
N PRO A 73 -29.37 0.12 -15.76
CA PRO A 73 -30.39 1.17 -15.73
C PRO A 73 -31.75 0.62 -16.16
N MET A 74 -32.80 1.05 -15.47
CA MET A 74 -34.14 0.50 -15.59
C MET A 74 -35.18 1.60 -15.59
N LYS A 75 -36.24 1.39 -16.38
CA LYS A 75 -37.39 2.29 -16.49
C LYS A 75 -38.33 2.03 -15.31
N LYS A 76 -38.53 3.05 -14.48
CA LYS A 76 -39.48 3.03 -13.37
C LYS A 76 -40.15 4.38 -13.20
N VAL A 77 -41.34 4.36 -12.60
CA VAL A 77 -42.02 5.59 -12.19
C VAL A 77 -41.41 6.08 -10.89
N CYS A 78 -40.95 7.32 -10.87
CA CYS A 78 -40.38 7.93 -9.69
C CYS A 78 -41.45 8.17 -8.61
N GLN A 79 -41.20 7.74 -7.37
CA GLN A 79 -42.11 8.04 -6.26
C GLN A 79 -42.14 9.53 -5.89
N PHE A 80 -41.07 10.28 -6.16
CA PHE A 80 -40.97 11.70 -5.83
C PHE A 80 -41.54 12.62 -6.92
N CYS A 81 -41.21 12.38 -8.19
CA CYS A 81 -41.68 13.22 -9.30
C CYS A 81 -42.82 12.62 -10.12
N GLN A 82 -43.25 11.39 -9.81
CA GLN A 82 -44.39 10.69 -10.42
C GLN A 82 -44.33 10.59 -11.96
N LEU A 83 -43.11 10.65 -12.51
CA LEU A 83 -42.82 10.55 -13.93
C LEU A 83 -42.08 9.25 -14.20
N GLU A 84 -42.35 8.65 -15.36
CA GLU A 84 -41.55 7.54 -15.88
C GLU A 84 -40.18 8.06 -16.29
N VAL A 85 -39.14 7.53 -15.65
CA VAL A 85 -37.75 7.92 -15.90
C VAL A 85 -36.87 6.69 -16.03
N VAL A 86 -35.84 6.79 -16.85
CA VAL A 86 -34.72 5.85 -16.83
C VAL A 86 -33.84 6.24 -15.64
N THR A 87 -33.68 5.33 -14.69
CA THR A 87 -32.75 5.51 -13.58
C THR A 87 -31.31 5.44 -14.09
N TYR A 88 -30.43 6.30 -13.58
CA TYR A 88 -28.99 6.15 -13.78
C TYR A 88 -28.39 5.52 -12.53
N VAL A 89 -27.32 4.74 -12.72
CA VAL A 89 -26.67 3.98 -11.66
C VAL A 89 -25.40 4.70 -11.25
N GLU A 90 -25.35 5.14 -10.00
CA GLU A 90 -24.17 5.74 -9.39
C GLU A 90 -23.51 4.72 -8.48
N HIS A 91 -22.19 4.61 -8.54
CA HIS A 91 -21.43 3.68 -7.72
C HIS A 91 -20.92 4.42 -6.49
N GLU A 92 -21.57 4.19 -5.36
CA GLU A 92 -21.19 4.76 -4.08
C GLU A 92 -20.35 3.77 -3.28
N VAL A 93 -19.34 4.24 -2.57
CA VAL A 93 -18.59 3.41 -1.62
C VAL A 93 -19.38 3.26 -0.33
N ASN A 94 -19.42 2.04 0.20
CA ASN A 94 -20.01 1.79 1.50
C ASN A 94 -19.25 2.55 2.59
N LYS A 95 -19.97 3.17 3.54
CA LYS A 95 -19.38 3.86 4.71
C LYS A 95 -18.47 2.95 5.54
N PHE A 96 -18.71 1.64 5.53
CA PHE A 96 -17.88 0.65 6.21
C PHE A 96 -16.55 0.33 5.51
N PHE A 97 -16.34 0.79 4.27
CA PHE A 97 -15.11 0.54 3.51
C PHE A 97 -13.86 0.95 4.29
N GLY A 98 -13.87 2.13 4.93
CA GLY A 98 -12.73 2.61 5.72
C GLY A 98 -12.38 1.69 6.89
N VAL A 99 -13.39 1.16 7.59
CA VAL A 99 -13.21 0.25 8.73
C VAL A 99 -12.64 -1.09 8.26
N ILE A 100 -13.15 -1.62 7.15
CA ILE A 100 -12.66 -2.87 6.55
C ILE A 100 -11.21 -2.70 6.06
N CYS A 101 -10.90 -1.55 5.46
CA CYS A 101 -9.54 -1.22 5.00
C CYS A 101 -8.56 -1.10 6.17
N LEU A 102 -8.96 -0.45 7.27
CA LEU A 102 -8.16 -0.35 8.49
C LEU A 102 -7.90 -1.73 9.09
N PHE A 103 -8.94 -2.55 9.22
CA PHE A 103 -8.82 -3.89 9.80
C PHE A 103 -7.95 -4.82 8.94
N SER A 104 -8.13 -4.79 7.62
CA SER A 104 -7.29 -5.54 6.69
C SER A 104 -5.83 -5.06 6.70
N PHE A 105 -5.58 -3.76 6.85
CA PHE A 105 -4.22 -3.24 7.01
C PHE A 105 -3.56 -3.73 8.30
N ILE A 106 -4.30 -3.79 9.41
CA ILE A 106 -3.78 -4.32 10.68
C ILE A 106 -3.43 -5.80 10.55
N LEU A 107 -4.27 -6.60 9.89
CA LEU A 107 -4.05 -8.04 9.73
C LEU A 107 -2.96 -8.38 8.72
N LEU A 108 -2.96 -7.74 7.55
CA LEU A 108 -2.11 -8.10 6.41
C LEU A 108 -0.88 -7.18 6.27
N GLY A 109 -0.87 -6.02 6.95
CA GLY A 109 0.15 -4.98 6.80
C GLY A 109 0.32 -4.51 5.36
N LEU A 110 1.56 -4.45 4.87
CA LEU A 110 1.89 -3.97 3.53
C LEU A 110 1.28 -4.79 2.39
N LEU A 111 0.98 -6.09 2.61
CA LEU A 111 0.27 -6.90 1.60
C LEU A 111 -1.15 -6.38 1.32
N ASN A 112 -1.73 -5.60 2.23
CA ASN A 112 -3.04 -5.01 2.02
C ASN A 112 -3.07 -4.11 0.78
N PHE A 113 -1.97 -3.44 0.40
CA PHE A 113 -1.93 -2.62 -0.81
C PHE A 113 -2.25 -3.40 -2.08
N LEU A 114 -1.89 -4.68 -2.13
CA LEU A 114 -2.20 -5.55 -3.28
C LEU A 114 -3.66 -6.02 -3.27
N ILE A 115 -4.26 -6.15 -2.09
CA ILE A 115 -5.63 -6.63 -1.90
C ILE A 115 -6.65 -5.47 -1.94
N LEU A 116 -6.21 -4.23 -1.68
CA LEU A 116 -7.06 -3.05 -1.56
C LEU A 116 -7.88 -2.74 -2.82
N PRO A 117 -7.34 -2.81 -4.06
CA PRO A 117 -8.16 -2.64 -5.26
C PRO A 117 -9.29 -3.66 -5.32
N LEU A 118 -9.02 -4.91 -4.95
CA LEU A 118 -10.02 -5.98 -4.92
C LEU A 118 -11.11 -5.69 -3.89
N VAL A 119 -10.73 -5.30 -2.66
CA VAL A 119 -11.69 -4.91 -1.61
C VAL A 119 -12.52 -3.70 -2.04
N PHE A 120 -11.91 -2.71 -2.69
CA PHE A 120 -12.62 -1.54 -3.22
C PHE A 120 -13.64 -1.93 -4.28
N PHE A 121 -13.30 -2.82 -5.23
CA PHE A 121 -14.27 -3.31 -6.20
C PHE A 121 -15.41 -4.10 -5.56
N LEU A 122 -15.11 -4.91 -4.53
CA LEU A 122 -16.12 -5.70 -3.82
C LEU A 122 -17.08 -4.85 -2.98
N THR A 123 -16.62 -3.71 -2.46
CA THR A 123 -17.40 -2.88 -1.52
C THR A 123 -18.19 -1.75 -2.19
N LYS A 124 -18.17 -1.64 -3.52
CA LYS A 124 -19.00 -0.70 -4.26
C LYS A 124 -20.48 -1.09 -4.19
N ASN A 125 -21.33 -0.12 -3.90
CA ASN A 125 -22.78 -0.26 -3.94
C ASN A 125 -23.33 0.42 -5.20
N ALA A 126 -24.30 -0.23 -5.84
CA ALA A 126 -25.01 0.34 -6.98
C ALA A 126 -26.26 1.08 -6.47
N VAL A 127 -26.27 2.41 -6.63
CA VAL A 127 -27.37 3.27 -6.19
C VAL A 127 -28.12 3.78 -7.40
N HIS A 128 -29.43 3.54 -7.44
CA HIS A 128 -30.31 4.05 -8.48
C HIS A 128 -30.84 5.42 -8.09
N ARG A 129 -30.50 6.43 -8.89
CA ARG A 129 -31.01 7.79 -8.73
C ARG A 129 -31.93 8.17 -9.89
N CYS A 130 -32.88 9.04 -9.58
CA CYS A 130 -33.74 9.64 -10.59
C CYS A 130 -32.94 10.60 -11.48
N SER A 131 -33.00 10.46 -12.81
CA SER A 131 -32.36 11.40 -13.74
C SER A 131 -32.92 12.82 -13.68
N ARG A 132 -34.12 13.02 -13.13
CA ARG A 132 -34.78 14.34 -13.07
C ARG A 132 -34.73 15.01 -11.71
N CYS A 133 -35.04 14.28 -10.63
CA CYS A 133 -35.03 14.85 -9.27
C CYS A 133 -33.80 14.47 -8.44
N LEU A 134 -32.90 13.64 -8.99
CA LEU A 134 -31.66 13.16 -8.35
C LEU A 134 -31.86 12.44 -6.99
N GLN A 135 -33.11 12.19 -6.59
CA GLN A 135 -33.42 11.46 -5.38
C GLN A 135 -33.10 9.96 -5.55
N LYS A 136 -32.60 9.36 -4.46
CA LYS A 136 -32.27 7.94 -4.36
C LYS A 136 -33.56 7.11 -4.31
N MET A 137 -33.72 6.19 -5.25
CA MET A 137 -34.90 5.33 -5.35
C MET A 137 -34.69 3.93 -4.78
N GLY A 138 -33.46 3.48 -4.80
CA GLY A 138 -33.09 2.14 -4.39
C GLY A 138 -31.58 1.99 -4.34
N GLU A 139 -31.13 1.13 -3.46
CA GLU A 139 -29.73 0.73 -3.34
C GLU A 139 -29.67 -0.79 -3.46
N LYS A 140 -28.73 -1.26 -4.26
CA LYS A 140 -28.36 -2.67 -4.30
C LYS A 140 -26.89 -2.75 -3.93
N SER A 141 -26.62 -3.32 -2.75
CA SER A 141 -25.26 -3.69 -2.40
C SER A 141 -24.79 -4.78 -3.35
N CYS A 142 -23.64 -4.56 -4.00
CA CYS A 142 -23.02 -5.61 -4.83
C CYS A 142 -22.43 -6.74 -3.96
N PHE A 143 -22.27 -6.46 -2.67
CA PHE A 143 -21.89 -7.38 -1.62
C PHE A 143 -23.06 -7.58 -0.64
N GLY A 144 -23.69 -8.75 -0.71
CA GLY A 144 -24.72 -9.16 0.23
C GLY A 144 -24.11 -10.13 1.23
N LEU A 145 -24.05 -9.74 2.50
CA LEU A 145 -23.91 -10.69 3.59
C LEU A 145 -25.30 -11.32 3.84
N PRO A 146 -25.36 -12.55 4.36
CA PRO A 146 -26.62 -13.14 4.78
C PRO A 146 -27.22 -12.26 5.88
N ASP A 147 -28.45 -11.76 5.68
CA ASP A 147 -29.16 -11.00 6.71
C ASP A 147 -29.49 -11.89 7.93
N ASP A 148 -29.75 -13.17 7.67
CA ASP A 148 -30.03 -14.19 8.70
C ASP A 148 -28.86 -15.18 8.85
N PHE A 149 -28.00 -14.95 9.84
CA PHE A 149 -26.87 -15.86 10.15
C PHE A 149 -27.32 -17.26 10.61
N ASN A 150 -28.57 -17.40 11.08
CA ASN A 150 -29.14 -18.70 11.49
C ASN A 150 -29.66 -19.54 10.31
N ALA A 151 -29.77 -18.96 9.11
CA ALA A 151 -30.23 -19.69 7.95
C ALA A 151 -29.29 -20.87 7.62
N PRO A 152 -29.82 -22.04 7.20
CA PRO A 152 -29.00 -23.20 6.85
C PRO A 152 -28.12 -22.96 5.62
N ILE A 153 -28.51 -22.02 4.77
CA ILE A 153 -27.87 -21.69 3.50
C ILE A 153 -27.51 -20.20 3.55
N TRP A 154 -26.25 -19.90 3.25
CA TRP A 154 -25.76 -18.54 3.11
C TRP A 154 -25.59 -18.21 1.62
N HIS A 155 -26.11 -17.06 1.22
CA HIS A 155 -26.00 -16.54 -0.14
C HIS A 155 -25.00 -15.40 -0.16
N PHE A 156 -23.81 -15.65 -0.69
CA PHE A 156 -22.83 -14.61 -0.95
C PHE A 156 -23.06 -14.09 -2.37
N ARG A 157 -23.42 -12.81 -2.49
CA ARG A 157 -23.52 -12.12 -3.79
C ARG A 157 -22.25 -11.31 -4.01
N LEU A 158 -21.54 -11.62 -5.10
CA LEU A 158 -20.34 -10.92 -5.58
C LEU A 158 -20.65 -10.40 -6.99
N GLY A 159 -21.32 -9.25 -7.06
CA GLY A 159 -21.77 -8.68 -8.33
C GLY A 159 -22.76 -9.60 -9.06
N LYS A 160 -22.36 -10.14 -10.22
CA LYS A 160 -23.17 -11.08 -11.04
C LYS A 160 -23.00 -12.55 -10.62
N CYS A 161 -21.93 -12.88 -9.91
CA CYS A 161 -21.71 -14.23 -9.40
C CYS A 161 -22.37 -14.34 -8.02
N SER A 162 -23.27 -15.30 -7.86
CA SER A 162 -23.80 -15.68 -6.55
C SER A 162 -23.23 -17.02 -6.18
N ILE A 163 -22.53 -17.07 -5.05
CA ILE A 163 -22.04 -18.29 -4.45
C ILE A 163 -23.02 -18.66 -3.35
N VAL A 164 -23.68 -19.78 -3.53
CA VAL A 164 -24.56 -20.37 -2.52
C VAL A 164 -23.76 -21.41 -1.78
N THR A 165 -23.62 -21.27 -0.46
CA THR A 165 -22.80 -22.17 0.36
C THR A 165 -23.58 -22.53 1.61
N ALA A 166 -23.54 -23.81 2.01
CA ALA A 166 -24.14 -24.24 3.27
C ALA A 166 -23.36 -23.63 4.46
N ARG A 167 -24.07 -23.30 5.54
CA ARG A 167 -23.48 -22.64 6.72
C ARG A 167 -22.21 -23.31 7.24
N VAL A 168 -22.18 -24.64 7.23
CA VAL A 168 -21.08 -25.44 7.79
C VAL A 168 -19.79 -25.20 7.01
N TYR A 169 -19.88 -25.21 5.68
CA TYR A 169 -18.72 -24.96 4.83
C TYR A 169 -18.24 -23.51 4.91
N ALA A 170 -19.16 -22.54 4.98
CA ALA A 170 -18.80 -21.13 5.13
C ALA A 170 -18.05 -20.88 6.45
N ILE A 171 -18.52 -21.46 7.56
CA ILE A 171 -17.85 -21.36 8.87
C ILE A 171 -16.48 -22.02 8.83
N ILE A 172 -16.35 -23.22 8.25
CA ILE A 172 -15.05 -23.91 8.11
C ILE A 172 -14.06 -23.05 7.32
N VAL A 173 -14.48 -22.48 6.18
CA VAL A 173 -13.62 -21.61 5.36
C VAL A 173 -13.21 -20.35 6.13
N LEU A 174 -14.11 -19.75 6.91
CA LEU A 174 -13.81 -18.59 7.73
C LEU A 174 -12.78 -18.93 8.83
N ILE A 175 -12.95 -20.07 9.51
CA ILE A 175 -12.01 -20.56 10.53
C ILE A 175 -10.65 -20.86 9.90
N LEU A 176 -10.60 -21.56 8.76
CA LEU A 176 -9.34 -21.83 8.05
C LEU A 176 -8.66 -20.56 7.58
N GLY A 177 -9.43 -19.59 7.08
CA GLY A 177 -8.93 -18.27 6.72
C GLY A 177 -8.37 -17.51 7.93
N ALA A 178 -9.06 -17.54 9.07
CA ALA A 178 -8.59 -16.91 10.30
C ALA A 178 -7.30 -17.57 10.83
N ILE A 179 -7.21 -18.91 10.81
CA ILE A 179 -5.99 -19.65 11.17
C ILE A 179 -4.86 -19.32 10.19
N GLY A 180 -5.14 -19.29 8.88
CA GLY A 180 -4.16 -18.95 7.85
C GLY A 180 -3.64 -17.52 8.01
N CYS A 181 -4.51 -16.54 8.26
CA CYS A 181 -4.14 -15.16 8.58
C CYS A 181 -3.32 -15.08 9.88
N GLY A 182 -3.74 -15.78 10.94
CA GLY A 182 -3.02 -15.82 12.20
C GLY A 182 -1.64 -16.47 12.07
N PHE A 183 -1.55 -17.57 11.32
CA PHE A 183 -0.28 -18.22 10.99
C PHE A 183 0.60 -17.33 10.12
N TYR A 184 0.04 -16.62 9.15
CA TYR A 184 0.77 -15.64 8.35
C TYR A 184 1.32 -14.50 9.23
N VAL A 185 0.53 -13.97 10.17
CA VAL A 185 0.99 -12.95 11.12
C VAL A 185 2.06 -13.49 12.07
N TYR A 186 1.93 -14.75 12.51
CA TYR A 186 2.91 -15.40 13.39
C TYR A 186 4.22 -15.73 12.67
N MET A 187 4.14 -16.26 11.45
CA MET A 187 5.29 -16.62 10.61
C MET A 187 5.87 -15.42 9.88
N ARG A 188 5.19 -14.27 9.89
CA ARG A 188 5.80 -13.02 9.43
C ARG A 188 7.07 -12.91 10.26
N PRO A 189 8.28 -13.00 9.64
CA PRO A 189 9.49 -12.69 10.36
C PRO A 189 9.24 -11.26 10.84
N SER A 190 9.05 -11.10 12.15
CA SER A 190 9.12 -9.78 12.78
C SER A 190 10.29 -9.14 12.10
N PHE A 191 10.07 -7.99 11.44
CA PHE A 191 11.15 -7.28 10.80
C PHE A 191 12.24 -7.19 11.87
N GLU A 192 13.22 -8.09 11.80
CA GLU A 192 14.54 -7.87 12.31
C GLU A 192 14.96 -6.75 11.39
N MET A 193 14.54 -5.56 11.82
CA MET A 193 14.91 -4.28 11.29
C MET A 193 16.40 -4.45 11.16
N HIS A 194 16.86 -4.66 9.91
CA HIS A 194 18.20 -5.16 9.59
C HIS A 194 19.09 -4.59 10.65
N GLN A 195 19.62 -5.46 11.54
CA GLN A 195 20.44 -4.98 12.64
C GLN A 195 21.35 -3.97 12.00
N ASN A 196 21.15 -2.69 12.35
CA ASN A 196 21.82 -1.59 11.69
C ASN A 196 23.28 -2.04 11.65
N PRO A 197 24.01 -1.97 10.54
CA PRO A 197 25.42 -2.39 10.53
C PRO A 197 26.26 -1.65 11.60
N LEU A 198 25.66 -0.65 12.25
CA LEU A 198 26.16 0.13 13.38
C LEU A 198 25.66 -0.32 14.77
N THR A 199 24.75 -1.29 14.88
CA THR A 199 24.28 -1.83 16.16
C THR A 199 25.10 -3.05 16.56
N HIS A 200 25.87 -2.85 17.63
CA HIS A 200 26.74 -3.77 18.35
C HIS A 200 26.36 -5.27 18.25
N HIS A 201 27.28 -6.08 17.71
CA HIS A 201 27.10 -7.53 17.57
C HIS A 201 27.77 -8.35 18.69
N ASN A 202 28.69 -7.76 19.46
CA ASN A 202 29.45 -8.48 20.47
C ASN A 202 28.93 -8.14 21.87
N LEU A 203 27.98 -8.92 22.39
CA LEU A 203 27.56 -8.83 23.80
C LEU A 203 28.66 -9.35 24.75
N ASP A 204 29.54 -10.20 24.24
CA ASP A 204 30.62 -10.85 25.00
C ASP A 204 31.99 -10.33 24.56
N ALA A 205 32.81 -9.92 25.52
CA ALA A 205 34.16 -9.45 25.28
C ALA A 205 35.13 -10.63 25.18
N HIS A 206 35.75 -10.81 24.00
CA HIS A 206 36.80 -11.81 23.80
C HIS A 206 38.18 -11.17 23.70
N ARG A 207 39.22 -11.90 24.13
CA ARG A 207 40.61 -11.48 23.93
C ARG A 207 41.03 -11.84 22.51
N ILE A 208 41.37 -10.83 21.73
CA ILE A 208 41.88 -11.00 20.36
C ILE A 208 43.39 -10.74 20.32
N ASN A 209 44.10 -11.58 19.58
CA ASN A 209 45.54 -11.45 19.36
C ASN A 209 45.78 -10.73 18.02
N THR A 210 45.50 -9.43 17.96
CA THR A 210 45.78 -8.59 16.79
C THR A 210 46.94 -7.64 17.08
N SER A 211 47.80 -7.42 16.08
CA SER A 211 48.90 -6.46 16.20
C SER A 211 48.44 -5.04 15.86
N TRP A 212 49.22 -4.03 16.26
CA TRP A 212 48.96 -2.65 15.87
C TRP A 212 49.05 -2.43 14.35
N ALA A 213 49.89 -3.20 13.65
CA ALA A 213 50.00 -3.13 12.20
C ALA A 213 48.72 -3.62 11.52
N ASP A 214 48.10 -4.69 12.05
CA ASP A 214 46.83 -5.22 11.53
C ASP A 214 45.69 -4.21 11.73
N PHE A 215 45.67 -3.53 12.88
CA PHE A 215 44.70 -2.46 13.14
C PHE A 215 44.89 -1.26 12.20
N LEU A 216 46.12 -0.84 11.93
CA LEU A 216 46.39 0.24 10.97
C LEU A 216 46.02 -0.15 9.54
N GLN A 217 46.14 -1.42 9.18
CA GLN A 217 45.71 -1.92 7.88
C GLN A 217 44.19 -1.98 7.76
N ASP A 218 43.48 -2.34 8.84
CA ASP A 218 42.02 -2.47 8.85
C ASP A 218 41.30 -1.12 9.07
N CYS A 219 41.87 -0.24 9.88
CA CYS A 219 41.23 0.97 10.42
C CYS A 219 42.15 2.21 10.42
N GLY A 220 43.25 2.19 9.67
CA GLY A 220 44.16 3.33 9.55
C GLY A 220 43.54 4.54 8.85
N GLY A 221 44.19 5.70 9.00
CA GLY A 221 43.69 6.97 8.45
C GLY A 221 43.42 6.94 6.95
N GLU A 222 44.25 6.24 6.17
CA GLU A 222 44.05 6.06 4.73
C GLU A 222 42.75 5.28 4.42
N GLN A 223 42.50 4.19 5.17
CA GLN A 223 41.32 3.35 4.99
C GLN A 223 40.02 4.05 5.43
N VAL A 224 40.10 4.87 6.49
CA VAL A 224 38.99 5.72 6.94
C VAL A 224 38.61 6.76 5.88
N ILE A 225 39.60 7.34 5.20
CA ILE A 225 39.37 8.33 4.12
C ILE A 225 38.81 7.66 2.87
N GLU A 226 39.30 6.47 2.51
CA GLU A 226 38.81 5.72 1.34
C GLU A 226 37.37 5.24 1.52
N ASN A 227 37.03 4.65 2.68
CA ASN A 227 35.69 4.17 2.96
C ASN A 227 35.40 4.11 4.47
N PHE A 228 34.82 5.20 4.98
CA PHE A 228 34.43 5.30 6.39
C PHE A 228 33.44 4.22 6.83
N VAL A 229 32.46 3.87 5.98
CA VAL A 229 31.41 2.90 6.33
C VAL A 229 31.99 1.50 6.46
N HIS A 230 32.83 1.08 5.50
CA HIS A 230 33.51 -0.21 5.55
C HIS A 230 34.45 -0.30 6.75
N THR A 231 35.24 0.74 6.99
CA THR A 231 36.16 0.79 8.12
C THR A 231 35.42 0.67 9.45
N LYS A 232 34.26 1.35 9.57
CA LYS A 232 33.42 1.26 10.76
C LYS A 232 32.80 -0.13 10.94
N MET A 233 32.37 -0.79 9.87
CA MET A 233 31.90 -2.18 9.94
C MET A 233 33.00 -3.14 10.40
N VAL A 234 34.21 -3.01 9.84
CA VAL A 234 35.37 -3.83 10.25
C VAL A 234 35.77 -3.55 11.71
N PHE A 235 35.72 -2.29 12.13
CA PHE A 235 35.94 -1.91 13.52
C PHE A 235 34.91 -2.57 14.44
N ASN A 236 33.63 -2.44 14.11
CA ASN A 236 32.52 -3.01 14.89
C ASN A 236 32.56 -4.55 14.96
N ASP A 237 32.97 -5.21 13.88
CA ASP A 237 33.05 -6.67 13.83
C ASP A 237 34.24 -7.21 14.62
N LYS A 238 35.44 -6.66 14.39
CA LYS A 238 36.69 -7.20 14.94
C LYS A 238 37.10 -6.60 16.28
N TYR A 239 36.95 -5.29 16.47
CA TYR A 239 37.61 -4.56 17.56
C TYR A 239 36.63 -4.07 18.62
N GLU A 240 35.38 -3.80 18.26
CA GLU A 240 34.37 -3.36 19.21
C GLU A 240 34.07 -4.44 20.26
N ASN A 241 34.06 -4.02 21.53
CA ASN A 241 33.89 -4.86 22.73
C ASN A 241 34.96 -5.94 22.96
N ASN A 242 35.96 -6.08 22.10
CA ASN A 242 37.07 -7.02 22.29
C ASN A 242 38.23 -6.38 23.06
N ILE A 243 38.93 -7.20 23.86
CA ILE A 243 40.11 -6.76 24.62
C ILE A 243 41.35 -6.99 23.76
N VAL A 244 42.03 -5.89 23.42
CA VAL A 244 43.25 -5.91 22.61
C VAL A 244 44.44 -5.41 23.44
N SER A 245 45.56 -6.12 23.41
CA SER A 245 46.80 -5.70 24.07
C SER A 245 47.87 -5.41 23.04
N TRP A 246 48.13 -4.13 22.79
CA TRP A 246 49.23 -3.68 21.92
C TRP A 246 50.43 -3.25 22.75
N SER A 247 51.63 -3.47 22.21
CA SER A 247 52.88 -2.95 22.75
C SER A 247 53.62 -2.20 21.64
N GLY A 248 54.17 -1.03 21.95
CA GLY A 248 54.81 -0.18 20.96
C GLY A 248 55.52 1.03 21.57
N TYR A 249 56.26 1.74 20.73
CA TYR A 249 56.97 2.96 21.09
C TYR A 249 56.28 4.15 20.41
N PHE A 250 56.05 5.23 21.15
CA PHE A 250 55.53 6.48 20.61
C PHE A 250 56.66 7.50 20.53
N ALA A 251 56.83 8.14 19.37
CA ALA A 251 57.77 9.23 19.16
C ALA A 251 57.00 10.54 19.03
N GLU A 252 57.10 11.40 20.04
CA GLU A 252 56.57 12.75 20.00
C GLU A 252 57.61 13.69 19.39
N VAL A 253 57.32 14.29 18.25
CA VAL A 253 58.16 15.37 17.70
C VAL A 253 57.67 16.69 18.30
N LYS A 254 58.36 17.19 19.33
CA LYS A 254 58.12 18.52 19.87
C LYS A 254 58.77 19.55 18.96
N GLU A 255 57.97 20.32 18.24
CA GLU A 255 58.47 21.53 17.58
C GLU A 255 58.91 22.53 18.64
N LYS A 256 60.14 23.04 18.51
CA LYS A 256 60.62 24.13 19.37
C LYS A 256 59.86 25.40 18.95
N GLN A 257 59.02 25.91 19.86
CA GLN A 257 58.47 27.27 19.79
C GLN A 257 59.59 28.31 19.81
#